data_AF-A0A1I0ZW73-F1
#
_entry.id   AF-A0A1I0ZW73-F1
#
_cell.length_a   1.000
_cell.length_b   1.000
_cell.length_c   1.000
_cell.angle_alpha   90.00
_cell.angle_beta   90.00
_cell.angle_gamma   90.00
#
_symmetry.space_group_name_H-M   'P 1'
#
loop_
_entity.id
_entity.type
_entity.pdbx_description
1 polymer ?
#
loop_
_entity_poly.entity_id
_entity_poly.type
_entity_poly.pdbx_seq_one_letter_code
_entity_poly.pdbx_strand_id
1 'polypeptide(L)'
;MIPAHTVRADAYFQAQCGISFDQLIAPIDADAPAGPSLRGAPIYNAIRHARQREDSNLPLGSWEHALGHTDWQRVGDMAVQVLARHSKDLQVAAWLLQAQLQRTGLDALAPGLDLIDGLCQRYWDQLHPAVLHGDLDARANIFHWINEKLLPTVRMLPLTQGWRDGDFSWADWERAQRNDQIKEQLKAHAEEREGPDTAEYGTALRGTSSDCLLARQARLDDALASLQALGATLDRHFAGDAPSLAKLAALLRQMQALLAAELLARGAMQK
;
A
#
# COMPACT_ATOMS: atom_id res chain seq x y z
N MET A 1 9.91 17.87 -19.85
CA MET A 1 9.24 18.11 -18.56
C MET A 1 9.20 16.75 -17.86
N ILE A 2 9.77 16.64 -16.66
CA ILE A 2 9.74 15.39 -15.89
C ILE A 2 8.28 15.15 -15.47
N PRO A 3 7.71 13.94 -15.65
CA PRO A 3 6.33 13.69 -15.24
C PRO A 3 6.12 13.97 -13.75
N ALA A 4 4.97 14.53 -13.38
CA ALA A 4 4.68 14.91 -11.98
C ALA A 4 4.78 13.71 -11.01
N HIS A 5 4.41 12.51 -11.46
CA HIS A 5 4.53 11.27 -10.69
C HIS A 5 6.00 10.93 -10.37
N THR A 6 6.92 11.17 -11.30
CA THR A 6 8.36 10.96 -11.09
C THR A 6 8.92 11.90 -10.01
N VAL A 7 8.49 13.17 -10.00
CA VAL A 7 8.94 14.15 -8.99
C VAL A 7 8.49 13.75 -7.58
N ARG A 8 7.22 13.35 -7.43
CA ARG A 8 6.68 12.89 -6.14
C ARG A 8 7.38 11.62 -5.67
N ALA A 9 7.54 10.63 -6.55
CA ALA A 9 8.20 9.38 -6.21
C ALA A 9 9.67 9.62 -5.81
N ASP A 10 10.37 10.50 -6.52
CA ASP A 10 11.74 10.88 -6.20
C ASP A 10 11.86 11.51 -4.81
N ALA A 11 11.04 12.54 -4.52
CA ALA A 11 11.01 13.17 -3.21
C ALA A 11 10.73 12.17 -2.08
N TYR A 12 9.77 11.25 -2.30
CA TYR A 12 9.44 10.21 -1.33
C TYR A 12 10.61 9.25 -1.07
N PHE A 13 11.21 8.66 -2.11
CA PHE A 13 12.28 7.69 -1.92
C PHE A 13 13.56 8.32 -1.37
N GLN A 14 13.85 9.58 -1.72
CA GLN A 14 14.97 10.31 -1.11
C GLN A 14 14.74 10.49 0.40
N ALA A 15 13.54 10.93 0.79
CA ALA A 15 13.21 11.16 2.20
C ALA A 15 13.15 9.87 3.02
N GLN A 16 12.55 8.81 2.48
CA GLN A 16 12.22 7.60 3.26
C GLN A 16 13.22 6.46 3.13
N CYS A 17 14.05 6.48 2.08
CA CYS A 17 14.98 5.41 1.74
C CYS A 17 16.40 5.92 1.43
N GLY A 18 16.64 7.23 1.40
CA GLY A 18 17.97 7.81 1.09
C GLY A 18 18.45 7.54 -0.33
N ILE A 19 17.53 7.25 -1.26
CA ILE A 19 17.83 6.92 -2.67
C ILE A 19 16.84 7.60 -3.60
N SER A 20 17.30 8.07 -4.75
CA SER A 20 16.42 8.72 -5.73
C SER A 20 15.55 7.70 -6.48
N PHE A 21 14.42 8.16 -7.02
CA PHE A 21 13.59 7.31 -7.88
C PHE A 21 14.39 6.85 -9.10
N ASP A 22 15.14 7.75 -9.72
CA ASP A 22 15.98 7.46 -10.88
C ASP A 22 17.03 6.38 -10.59
N GLN A 23 17.59 6.36 -9.37
CA GLN A 23 18.52 5.32 -8.94
C GLN A 23 17.83 3.96 -8.78
N LEU A 24 16.60 3.92 -8.25
CA LEU A 24 15.82 2.69 -8.12
C LEU A 24 15.48 2.08 -9.49
N ILE A 25 15.23 2.91 -10.50
CA ILE A 25 14.90 2.47 -11.86
C ILE A 25 16.09 2.51 -12.83
N ALA A 26 17.31 2.79 -12.38
CA ALA A 26 18.52 2.75 -13.21
C ALA A 26 18.88 1.30 -13.61
N PRO A 27 19.47 1.03 -14.78
CA PRO A 27 19.86 -0.33 -15.16
C PRO A 27 20.83 -0.92 -14.13
N ILE A 28 20.70 -2.22 -13.85
CA ILE A 28 21.61 -2.93 -12.94
C ILE A 28 23.00 -3.06 -13.58
N ASP A 29 23.02 -3.44 -14.85
CA ASP A 29 24.22 -3.63 -15.66
C ASP A 29 23.95 -3.16 -17.10
N ALA A 30 24.99 -2.82 -17.86
CA ALA A 30 24.86 -2.36 -19.24
C ALA A 30 24.34 -3.45 -20.18
N ASP A 31 24.79 -4.69 -20.00
CA ASP A 31 24.45 -5.84 -20.83
C ASP A 31 23.25 -6.62 -20.27
N ALA A 32 23.02 -6.53 -18.95
CA ALA A 32 21.84 -7.06 -18.28
C ALA A 32 21.09 -5.99 -17.47
N PRO A 33 20.32 -5.08 -18.13
CA PRO A 33 19.66 -3.94 -17.48
C PRO A 33 18.73 -4.31 -16.31
N ALA A 34 18.07 -5.46 -16.37
CA ALA A 34 17.21 -5.97 -15.29
C ALA A 34 17.94 -6.81 -14.24
N GLY A 35 19.21 -7.16 -14.45
CA GLY A 35 19.95 -8.10 -13.60
C GLY A 35 19.39 -9.54 -13.65
N PRO A 36 19.98 -10.46 -12.88
CA PRO A 36 19.50 -11.84 -12.79
C PRO A 36 18.20 -11.97 -11.99
N SER A 37 17.50 -13.09 -12.18
CA SER A 37 16.41 -13.47 -11.27
C SER A 37 16.99 -13.81 -9.90
N LEU A 38 16.39 -13.26 -8.84
CA LEU A 38 16.77 -13.57 -7.45
C LEU A 38 15.81 -14.55 -6.78
N ARG A 39 14.89 -15.17 -7.53
CA ARG A 39 13.96 -16.13 -6.97
C ARG A 39 14.73 -17.29 -6.33
N GLY A 40 14.51 -17.50 -5.03
CA GLY A 40 15.21 -18.51 -4.24
C GLY A 40 16.59 -18.09 -3.72
N ALA A 41 17.11 -16.92 -4.11
CA ALA A 41 18.34 -16.37 -3.55
C ALA A 41 18.16 -16.01 -2.06
N PRO A 42 19.24 -16.02 -1.24
CA PRO A 42 19.15 -15.74 0.19
C PRO A 42 18.45 -14.41 0.53
N ILE A 43 18.75 -13.33 -0.21
CA ILE A 43 18.13 -12.01 0.04
C ILE A 43 16.63 -11.99 -0.28
N TYR A 44 16.21 -12.68 -1.34
CA TYR A 44 14.80 -12.79 -1.70
C TYR A 44 14.02 -13.56 -0.63
N ASN A 45 14.57 -14.68 -0.17
CA ASN A 45 13.97 -15.47 0.90
C ASN A 45 13.97 -14.71 2.23
N ALA A 46 15.02 -13.93 2.53
CA ALA A 46 15.07 -13.08 3.72
C ALA A 46 13.95 -12.03 3.72
N ILE A 47 13.70 -11.35 2.60
CA ILE A 47 12.57 -10.41 2.46
C ILE A 47 11.24 -11.16 2.66
N ARG A 48 11.09 -12.32 2.02
CA ARG A 48 9.88 -13.14 2.14
C ARG A 48 9.61 -13.56 3.59
N HIS A 49 10.62 -14.06 4.29
CA HIS A 49 10.52 -14.51 5.67
C HIS A 49 10.27 -13.35 6.64
N ALA A 50 11.00 -12.24 6.51
CA ALA A 50 10.80 -11.07 7.37
C ALA A 50 9.36 -10.53 7.29
N ARG A 51 8.72 -10.62 6.11
CA ARG A 51 7.32 -10.22 5.90
C ARG A 51 6.30 -11.17 6.51
N GLN A 52 6.65 -12.44 6.68
CA GLN A 52 5.79 -13.39 7.37
C GLN A 52 5.87 -13.05 8.85
N ARG A 53 4.73 -12.82 9.50
CA ARG A 53 4.68 -12.78 10.96
C ARG A 53 5.39 -14.04 11.45
N GLU A 54 6.29 -13.91 12.43
CA GLU A 54 6.69 -15.08 13.21
C GLU A 54 5.46 -15.53 14.00
N ASP A 55 4.53 -16.24 13.35
CA ASP A 55 3.53 -17.07 14.01
C ASP A 55 4.28 -18.26 14.63
N SER A 56 5.06 -17.98 15.67
CA SER A 56 5.35 -18.98 16.68
C SER A 56 4.10 -19.11 17.53
N ASN A 57 3.12 -19.85 17.00
CA ASN A 57 1.98 -20.35 17.74
C ASN A 57 2.45 -21.49 18.68
N LEU A 58 3.39 -21.15 19.57
CA LEU A 58 3.77 -21.96 20.73
C LEU A 58 2.71 -21.69 21.80
N PRO A 59 1.92 -22.69 22.21
CA PRO A 59 0.95 -22.50 23.28
C PRO A 59 1.72 -22.39 24.59
N LEU A 60 1.93 -21.18 25.09
CA LEU A 60 2.38 -20.96 26.46
C LEU A 60 1.46 -19.94 27.13
N GLY A 61 0.93 -20.37 28.27
CA GLY A 61 -0.04 -19.64 29.05
C GLY A 61 0.46 -18.29 29.54
N SER A 62 -0.51 -17.37 29.65
CA SER A 62 -0.54 -16.26 30.59
C SER A 62 0.77 -15.51 30.81
N TRP A 63 1.32 -14.92 29.75
CA TRP A 63 2.14 -13.70 29.83
C TRP A 63 1.83 -12.84 28.60
N GLU A 64 1.15 -11.72 28.82
CA GLU A 64 0.98 -10.65 27.84
C GLU A 64 2.36 -10.12 27.39
N HIS A 65 2.45 -9.76 26.11
CA HIS A 65 3.57 -9.10 25.42
C HIS A 65 4.73 -9.99 24.91
N ALA A 66 4.60 -10.46 23.67
CA ALA A 66 5.50 -10.14 22.55
C ALA A 66 5.02 -10.86 21.28
N LEU A 67 4.04 -10.29 20.57
CA LEU A 67 3.85 -10.62 19.16
C LEU A 67 5.13 -10.19 18.44
N GLY A 68 5.83 -11.10 17.76
CA GLY A 68 6.98 -10.77 16.94
C GLY A 68 6.57 -9.77 15.86
N HIS A 69 6.78 -8.48 16.10
CA HIS A 69 6.44 -7.43 15.16
C HIS A 69 7.37 -7.53 13.95
N THR A 70 6.80 -7.68 12.76
CA THR A 70 7.56 -7.63 11.50
C THR A 70 8.33 -6.31 11.41
N ASP A 71 9.65 -6.40 11.24
CA ASP A 71 10.51 -5.25 10.99
C ASP A 71 10.36 -4.77 9.54
N TRP A 72 9.36 -3.91 9.31
CA TRP A 72 9.08 -3.34 7.99
C TRP A 72 10.18 -2.41 7.49
N GLN A 73 10.98 -1.81 8.39
CA GLN A 73 12.17 -1.04 8.00
C GLN A 73 13.15 -1.96 7.27
N ARG A 74 13.51 -3.07 7.90
CA ARG A 74 14.44 -4.04 7.33
C ARG A 74 13.93 -4.66 6.02
N VAL A 75 12.63 -4.96 5.94
CA VAL A 75 12.00 -5.42 4.68
C VAL A 75 12.19 -4.38 3.57
N GLY A 76 11.91 -3.11 3.87
CA GLY A 76 12.08 -2.00 2.93
C GLY A 76 13.53 -1.82 2.48
N ASP A 77 14.48 -1.81 3.41
CA ASP A 77 15.90 -1.62 3.12
C ASP A 77 16.46 -2.73 2.23
N MET A 78 16.11 -4.00 2.51
CA MET A 78 16.51 -5.13 1.66
C MET A 78 15.87 -5.06 0.26
N ALA A 79 14.60 -4.66 0.16
CA ALA A 79 13.92 -4.53 -1.12
C ALA A 79 14.50 -3.39 -1.97
N VAL A 80 14.82 -2.24 -1.35
CA VAL A 80 15.56 -1.13 -1.98
C VAL A 80 16.92 -1.59 -2.47
N GLN A 81 17.68 -2.31 -1.63
CA GLN A 81 18.98 -2.84 -2.01
C GLN A 81 18.89 -3.75 -3.25
N VAL A 82 17.91 -4.66 -3.27
CA VAL A 82 17.67 -5.54 -4.43
C VAL A 82 17.37 -4.73 -5.68
N LEU A 83 16.39 -3.85 -5.62
CA LEU A 83 15.94 -3.09 -6.79
C LEU A 83 17.04 -2.16 -7.31
N ALA A 84 17.80 -1.52 -6.43
CA ALA A 84 18.84 -0.57 -6.82
C ALA A 84 20.10 -1.25 -7.38
N ARG A 85 20.45 -2.45 -6.91
CA ARG A 85 21.80 -3.02 -7.13
C ARG A 85 21.87 -4.41 -7.70
N HIS A 86 20.78 -5.19 -7.66
CA HIS A 86 20.85 -6.62 -7.96
C HIS A 86 19.85 -7.07 -9.01
N SER A 87 18.59 -6.64 -8.95
CA SER A 87 17.56 -7.16 -9.85
C SER A 87 16.35 -6.23 -9.93
N LYS A 88 15.81 -6.05 -11.13
CA LYS A 88 14.50 -5.45 -11.36
C LYS A 88 13.47 -6.56 -11.26
N ASP A 89 12.78 -6.62 -10.12
CA ASP A 89 11.84 -7.68 -9.79
C ASP A 89 10.51 -7.10 -9.28
N LEU A 90 9.41 -7.44 -9.96
CA LEU A 90 8.07 -6.95 -9.64
C LEU A 90 7.59 -7.41 -8.26
N GLN A 91 7.95 -8.63 -7.85
CA GLN A 91 7.51 -9.14 -6.57
C GLN A 91 8.20 -8.39 -5.43
N VAL A 92 9.48 -8.08 -5.61
CA VAL A 92 10.25 -7.24 -4.67
C VAL A 92 9.71 -5.82 -4.64
N ALA A 93 9.34 -5.23 -5.78
CA ALA A 93 8.70 -3.91 -5.82
C ALA A 93 7.35 -3.90 -5.08
N ALA A 94 6.52 -4.94 -5.24
CA ALA A 94 5.27 -5.08 -4.49
C ALA A 94 5.51 -5.22 -2.97
N TRP A 95 6.59 -5.89 -2.57
CA TRP A 95 6.99 -6.01 -1.16
C TRP A 95 7.52 -4.70 -0.59
N LEU A 96 8.26 -3.93 -1.39
CA LEU A 96 8.68 -2.58 -1.02
C LEU A 96 7.46 -1.68 -0.79
N LEU A 97 6.49 -1.67 -1.71
CA LEU A 97 5.23 -0.93 -1.52
C LEU A 97 4.55 -1.30 -0.20
N GLN A 98 4.41 -2.60 0.09
CA GLN A 98 3.82 -3.02 1.37
C GLN A 98 4.61 -2.54 2.59
N ALA A 99 5.94 -2.69 2.58
CA ALA A 99 6.78 -2.26 3.68
C ALA A 99 6.70 -0.75 3.93
N GLN A 100 6.67 0.03 2.84
CA GLN A 100 6.51 1.47 2.92
C GLN A 100 5.12 1.86 3.44
N LEU A 101 4.05 1.20 3.00
CA LEU A 101 2.70 1.42 3.54
C LEU A 101 2.63 1.17 5.05
N GLN A 102 3.31 0.14 5.54
CA GLN A 102 3.35 -0.18 6.96
C GLN A 102 4.16 0.83 7.78
N ARG A 103 5.08 1.58 7.15
CA ARG A 103 5.95 2.56 7.82
C ARG A 103 5.42 3.98 7.75
N THR A 104 4.95 4.40 6.59
CA THR A 104 4.62 5.80 6.28
C THR A 104 3.15 5.99 5.88
N GLY A 105 2.37 4.90 5.86
CA GLY A 105 0.95 4.95 5.58
C GLY A 105 0.64 5.43 4.16
N LEU A 106 -0.34 6.34 4.04
CA LEU A 106 -0.84 6.80 2.74
C LEU A 106 0.24 7.49 1.89
N ASP A 107 1.31 8.03 2.50
CA ASP A 107 2.43 8.64 1.79
C ASP A 107 3.12 7.65 0.82
N ALA A 108 3.10 6.36 1.11
CA ALA A 108 3.74 5.33 0.29
C ALA A 108 2.94 4.89 -0.94
N LEU A 109 1.62 5.13 -0.98
CA LEU A 109 0.75 4.55 -2.01
C LEU A 109 1.17 4.97 -3.41
N ALA A 110 1.13 6.28 -3.69
CA ALA A 110 1.41 6.78 -5.03
C ALA A 110 2.88 6.53 -5.44
N PRO A 111 3.91 6.88 -4.63
CA PRO A 111 5.32 6.59 -4.97
C PRO A 111 5.62 5.11 -5.23
N GLY A 112 5.04 4.21 -4.44
CA GLY A 112 5.25 2.78 -4.62
C GLY A 112 4.56 2.23 -5.88
N LEU A 113 3.38 2.73 -6.22
CA LEU A 113 2.71 2.41 -7.48
C LEU A 113 3.45 2.99 -8.68
N ASP A 114 3.97 4.22 -8.58
CA ASP A 114 4.78 4.87 -9.60
C ASP A 114 6.09 4.10 -9.86
N LEU A 115 6.69 3.52 -8.82
CA LEU A 115 7.85 2.63 -8.96
C LEU A 115 7.50 1.36 -9.74
N ILE A 116 6.40 0.70 -9.38
CA ILE A 116 5.96 -0.52 -10.06
C ILE A 116 5.65 -0.23 -11.54
N ASP A 117 4.95 0.87 -11.82
CA ASP A 117 4.66 1.31 -13.19
C ASP A 117 5.93 1.65 -13.96
N GLY A 118 6.85 2.43 -13.37
CA GLY A 118 8.14 2.77 -13.97
C GLY A 118 8.99 1.54 -14.32
N LEU A 119 8.98 0.51 -13.47
CA LEU A 119 9.63 -0.78 -13.76
C LEU A 119 8.95 -1.51 -14.93
N CYS A 120 7.61 -1.53 -14.97
CA CYS A 120 6.86 -2.14 -16.07
C CYS A 120 7.19 -1.42 -17.39
N GLN A 121 7.08 -0.10 -17.43
CA GLN A 121 7.32 0.70 -18.64
C GLN A 121 8.75 0.54 -19.17
N ARG A 122 9.75 0.48 -18.28
CA ARG A 122 11.17 0.49 -18.68
C ARG A 122 11.74 -0.89 -18.96
N TYR A 123 11.30 -1.90 -18.23
CA TYR A 123 11.96 -3.21 -18.21
C TYR A 123 11.07 -4.36 -18.63
N TRP A 124 9.83 -4.15 -19.11
CA TRP A 124 8.85 -5.21 -19.33
C TRP A 124 9.44 -6.51 -19.86
N ASP A 125 10.19 -6.50 -20.95
CA ASP A 125 10.70 -7.75 -21.55
C ASP A 125 11.77 -8.47 -20.70
N GLN A 126 12.52 -7.73 -19.88
CA GLN A 126 13.65 -8.22 -19.08
C GLN A 126 13.31 -8.38 -17.58
N LEU A 127 12.19 -7.83 -17.14
CA LEU A 127 11.76 -7.72 -15.76
C LEU A 127 11.48 -9.09 -15.14
N HIS A 128 11.79 -9.27 -13.86
CA HIS A 128 11.50 -10.51 -13.14
C HIS A 128 10.11 -10.46 -12.47
N PRO A 129 9.35 -11.58 -12.44
CA PRO A 129 9.63 -12.86 -13.07
C PRO A 129 9.64 -12.79 -14.61
N ALA A 130 10.57 -13.51 -15.23
CA ALA A 130 10.68 -13.59 -16.69
C ALA A 130 9.42 -14.22 -17.31
N VAL A 131 9.04 -13.74 -18.49
CA VAL A 131 7.96 -14.30 -19.30
C VAL A 131 8.52 -15.49 -20.08
N LEU A 132 7.97 -16.68 -19.85
CA LEU A 132 8.38 -17.90 -20.53
C LEU A 132 7.30 -18.31 -21.53
N HIS A 133 7.66 -18.44 -22.80
CA HIS A 133 6.72 -18.84 -23.87
C HIS A 133 5.45 -17.96 -23.97
N GLY A 134 5.56 -16.68 -23.60
CA GLY A 134 4.42 -15.75 -23.60
C GLY A 134 3.50 -15.86 -22.38
N ASP A 135 3.80 -16.74 -21.42
CA ASP A 135 3.03 -16.89 -20.19
C ASP A 135 3.27 -15.71 -19.23
N LEU A 136 2.21 -14.94 -18.99
CA LEU A 136 2.21 -13.77 -18.12
C LEU A 136 1.69 -14.06 -16.70
N ASP A 137 1.27 -15.29 -16.40
CA ASP A 137 0.58 -15.64 -15.15
C ASP A 137 1.41 -15.28 -13.92
N ALA A 138 2.72 -15.52 -13.96
CA ALA A 138 3.62 -15.18 -12.86
C ALA A 138 3.61 -13.68 -12.54
N ARG A 139 3.50 -12.82 -13.55
CA ARG A 139 3.38 -11.36 -13.38
C ARG A 139 1.97 -10.98 -12.98
N ALA A 140 0.95 -11.55 -13.63
CA ALA A 140 -0.46 -11.32 -13.31
C ALA A 140 -0.77 -11.57 -11.83
N ASN A 141 -0.22 -12.65 -11.28
CA ASN A 141 -0.37 -13.03 -9.88
C ASN A 141 0.17 -11.97 -8.90
N ILE A 142 1.19 -11.19 -9.28
CA ILE A 142 1.73 -10.12 -8.44
C ILE A 142 0.74 -8.95 -8.38
N PHE A 143 0.13 -8.58 -9.50
CA PHE A 143 -0.91 -7.56 -9.54
C PHE A 143 -2.20 -8.01 -8.85
N HIS A 144 -2.58 -9.28 -8.98
CA HIS A 144 -3.66 -9.87 -8.19
C HIS A 144 -3.35 -9.78 -6.68
N TRP A 145 -2.12 -10.07 -6.27
CA TRP A 145 -1.69 -9.91 -4.89
C TRP A 145 -1.81 -8.45 -4.41
N ILE A 146 -1.39 -7.47 -5.22
CA ILE A 146 -1.58 -6.04 -4.91
C ILE A 146 -3.07 -5.71 -4.76
N ASN A 147 -3.92 -6.20 -5.66
CA ASN A 147 -5.36 -5.91 -5.67
C ASN A 147 -6.14 -6.58 -4.52
N GLU A 148 -5.66 -7.70 -3.98
CA GLU A 148 -6.40 -8.49 -2.97
C GLU A 148 -5.72 -8.53 -1.61
N LYS A 149 -4.41 -8.80 -1.58
CA LYS A 149 -3.67 -9.09 -0.35
C LYS A 149 -3.05 -7.86 0.29
N LEU A 150 -2.94 -6.77 -0.45
CA LEU A 150 -2.55 -5.47 0.12
C LEU A 150 -3.72 -4.77 0.83
N LEU A 151 -4.96 -5.12 0.45
CA LEU A 151 -6.19 -4.52 0.97
C LEU A 151 -6.28 -4.46 2.51
N PRO A 152 -5.91 -5.51 3.28
CA PRO A 152 -5.90 -5.43 4.74
C PRO A 152 -4.89 -4.40 5.27
N THR A 153 -3.73 -4.26 4.63
CA THR A 153 -2.73 -3.24 5.01
C THR A 153 -3.30 -1.83 4.80
N VAL A 154 -3.91 -1.59 3.63
CA VAL A 154 -4.50 -0.28 3.30
C VAL A 154 -5.67 0.08 4.23
N ARG A 155 -6.48 -0.91 4.63
CA ARG A 155 -7.59 -0.69 5.57
C ARG A 155 -7.14 -0.24 6.96
N MET A 156 -5.99 -0.71 7.40
CA MET A 156 -5.43 -0.37 8.71
C MET A 156 -4.74 1.00 8.74
N LEU A 157 -4.63 1.69 7.59
CA LEU A 157 -4.01 3.02 7.56
C LEU A 157 -4.91 4.06 8.24
N PRO A 158 -4.36 4.88 9.16
CA PRO A 158 -5.14 5.89 9.86
C PRO A 158 -5.69 6.98 8.94
N LEU A 159 -6.98 7.26 9.07
CA LEU A 159 -7.69 8.33 8.34
C LEU A 159 -7.99 9.54 9.23
N THR A 160 -8.01 9.34 10.53
CA THR A 160 -8.19 10.40 11.54
C THR A 160 -6.86 10.72 12.22
N GLN A 161 -6.78 11.85 12.94
CA GLN A 161 -5.61 12.20 13.74
C GLN A 161 -6.04 12.82 15.07
N GLY A 162 -5.36 12.44 16.15
CA GLY A 162 -5.44 13.14 17.44
C GLY A 162 -6.64 12.75 18.28
N TRP A 163 -7.15 11.53 18.11
CA TRP A 163 -8.20 10.97 18.95
C TRP A 163 -7.62 10.35 20.22
N ARG A 164 -8.37 10.43 21.34
CA ARG A 164 -7.92 10.12 22.71
C ARG A 164 -7.11 8.82 22.81
N ASP A 165 -7.66 7.75 22.23
CA ASP A 165 -7.13 6.37 22.33
C ASP A 165 -6.39 5.92 21.06
N GLY A 166 -6.03 6.86 20.18
CA GLY A 166 -5.33 6.61 18.93
C GLY A 166 -6.18 6.87 17.70
N ASP A 167 -5.50 6.92 16.55
CA ASP A 167 -6.12 7.27 15.28
C ASP A 167 -6.93 6.11 14.70
N PHE A 168 -8.12 6.41 14.20
CA PHE A 168 -8.98 5.44 13.51
C PHE A 168 -8.66 5.31 12.02
N SER A 169 -8.68 4.05 11.58
CA SER A 169 -8.45 3.58 10.22
C SER A 169 -9.76 3.30 9.47
N TRP A 170 -9.67 2.93 8.20
CA TRP A 170 -10.85 2.48 7.46
C TRP A 170 -11.44 1.18 8.03
N ALA A 171 -10.61 0.27 8.56
CA ALA A 171 -11.09 -0.93 9.24
C ALA A 171 -11.95 -0.57 10.46
N ASP A 172 -11.61 0.51 11.16
CA ASP A 172 -12.40 1.01 12.30
C ASP A 172 -13.71 1.64 11.83
N TRP A 173 -13.73 2.32 10.68
CA TRP A 173 -14.97 2.80 10.06
C TRP A 173 -15.90 1.64 9.66
N GLU A 174 -15.38 0.60 9.00
CA GLU A 174 -16.16 -0.60 8.64
C GLU A 174 -16.69 -1.31 9.90
N ARG A 175 -15.91 -1.35 10.98
CA ARG A 175 -16.31 -1.91 12.27
C ARG A 175 -17.40 -1.07 12.94
N ALA A 176 -17.26 0.25 12.93
CA ALA A 176 -18.27 1.18 13.45
C ALA A 176 -19.63 1.01 12.77
N GLN A 177 -19.65 0.91 11.44
CA GLN A 177 -20.88 0.63 10.69
C GLN A 177 -21.51 -0.70 11.07
N ARG A 178 -20.70 -1.75 11.28
CA ARG A 178 -21.19 -3.07 11.70
C ARG A 178 -21.74 -3.04 13.13
N ASN A 179 -21.06 -2.35 14.05
CA ASN A 179 -21.48 -2.25 15.46
C ASN A 179 -22.86 -1.60 15.58
N ASP A 180 -23.14 -0.56 14.80
CA ASP A 180 -24.45 0.10 14.79
C ASP A 180 -25.55 -0.81 14.22
N GLN A 181 -25.28 -1.53 13.12
CA GLN A 181 -26.23 -2.49 12.54
C GLN A 181 -26.60 -3.60 13.55
N ILE A 182 -25.62 -4.12 14.29
CA ILE A 182 -25.84 -5.14 15.31
C ILE A 182 -26.69 -4.58 16.47
N LYS A 183 -26.38 -3.36 16.94
CA LYS A 183 -27.13 -2.70 18.01
C LYS A 183 -28.60 -2.50 17.63
N GLU A 184 -28.87 -2.06 16.41
CA GLU A 184 -30.23 -1.89 15.90
C GLU A 184 -30.99 -3.22 15.80
N GLN A 185 -30.34 -4.28 15.32
CA GLN A 185 -30.97 -5.59 15.12
C GLN A 185 -31.20 -6.37 16.41
N LEU A 186 -30.23 -6.35 17.34
CA LEU A 186 -30.23 -7.22 18.52
C LEU A 186 -30.68 -6.50 19.80
N LYS A 187 -30.93 -5.18 19.77
CA LYS A 187 -31.11 -4.34 20.96
C LYS A 187 -30.01 -4.56 22.00
N ALA A 188 -28.82 -4.93 21.55
CA ALA A 188 -27.68 -5.26 22.39
C ALA A 188 -27.21 -4.02 23.17
N HIS A 189 -26.71 -4.22 24.39
CA HIS A 189 -26.13 -3.16 25.19
C HIS A 189 -24.76 -2.74 24.64
N ALA A 190 -24.43 -1.45 24.77
CA ALA A 190 -23.22 -0.85 24.22
C ALA A 190 -21.91 -1.39 24.81
N GLU A 191 -21.98 -2.17 25.91
CA GLU A 191 -20.83 -2.58 26.72
C GLU A 191 -20.11 -3.84 26.18
N GLU A 192 -20.71 -4.59 25.23
CA GLU A 192 -20.12 -5.83 24.67
C GLU A 192 -19.48 -5.64 23.29
N ARG A 193 -19.30 -4.40 22.79
CA ARG A 193 -18.73 -4.17 21.45
C ARG A 193 -17.21 -4.01 21.46
N GLU A 194 -16.55 -4.57 20.45
CA GLU A 194 -15.14 -4.28 20.16
C GLU A 194 -15.00 -3.13 19.14
N GLY A 195 -14.09 -2.20 19.41
CA GLY A 195 -13.80 -1.04 18.55
C GLY A 195 -14.90 0.03 18.53
N PRO A 196 -14.75 1.09 17.71
CA PRO A 196 -15.62 2.26 17.80
C PRO A 196 -17.03 2.03 17.26
N ASP A 197 -17.97 2.90 17.62
CA ASP A 197 -19.24 3.09 16.91
C ASP A 197 -19.17 4.28 15.95
N THR A 198 -20.25 4.55 15.19
CA THR A 198 -20.19 5.63 14.19
C THR A 198 -20.12 7.03 14.81
N ALA A 199 -20.64 7.19 16.04
CA ALA A 199 -20.59 8.48 16.75
C ALA A 199 -19.16 8.79 17.23
N GLU A 200 -18.46 7.80 17.76
CA GLU A 200 -17.05 7.89 18.15
C GLU A 200 -16.17 8.15 16.92
N TYR A 201 -16.34 7.35 15.85
CA TYR A 201 -15.58 7.56 14.62
C TYR A 201 -15.83 8.95 14.03
N GLY A 202 -17.11 9.37 13.97
CA GLY A 202 -17.48 10.69 13.48
C GLY A 202 -16.89 11.83 14.33
N THR A 203 -16.76 11.65 15.64
CA THR A 203 -16.13 12.63 16.52
C THR A 203 -14.62 12.69 16.29
N ALA A 204 -13.94 11.55 16.11
CA ALA A 204 -12.53 11.50 15.74
C ALA A 204 -12.27 12.17 14.38
N LEU A 205 -13.12 11.90 13.40
CA LEU A 205 -13.03 12.51 12.08
C LEU A 205 -13.21 14.03 12.15
N ARG A 206 -14.23 14.52 12.88
CA ARG A 206 -14.43 15.96 13.14
C ARG A 206 -13.27 16.62 13.91
N GLY A 207 -12.65 15.88 14.83
CA GLY A 207 -11.49 16.35 15.59
C GLY A 207 -10.19 16.42 14.77
N THR A 208 -10.12 15.72 13.65
CA THR A 208 -8.97 15.78 12.73
C THR A 208 -8.94 17.14 12.02
N SER A 209 -7.79 17.82 11.97
CA SER A 209 -7.70 19.15 11.34
C SER A 209 -8.00 19.12 9.83
N SER A 210 -8.55 20.21 9.30
CA SER A 210 -8.84 20.32 7.85
C SER A 210 -7.59 20.18 7.00
N ASP A 211 -6.45 20.72 7.42
CA ASP A 211 -5.16 20.58 6.72
C ASP A 211 -4.73 19.12 6.61
N CYS A 212 -4.92 18.35 7.69
CA CYS A 212 -4.59 16.92 7.68
C CYS A 212 -5.53 16.14 6.75
N LEU A 213 -6.84 16.43 6.78
CA LEU A 213 -7.81 15.82 5.88
C LEU A 213 -7.53 16.16 4.41
N LEU A 214 -7.22 17.43 4.09
CA LEU A 214 -6.82 17.87 2.75
C LEU A 214 -5.54 17.16 2.28
N ALA A 215 -4.55 17.03 3.15
CA ALA A 215 -3.31 16.33 2.81
C ALA A 215 -3.55 14.82 2.60
N ARG A 216 -4.47 14.19 3.34
CA ARG A 216 -4.87 12.79 3.12
C ARG A 216 -5.68 12.62 1.83
N GLN A 217 -6.58 13.55 1.55
CA GLN A 217 -7.33 13.62 0.30
C GLN A 217 -6.38 13.66 -0.90
N ALA A 218 -5.40 14.55 -0.90
CA ALA A 218 -4.41 14.67 -1.97
C ALA A 218 -3.61 13.38 -2.19
N ARG A 219 -3.24 12.66 -1.12
CA ARG A 219 -2.56 11.36 -1.22
C ARG A 219 -3.42 10.28 -1.87
N LEU A 220 -4.72 10.27 -1.57
CA LEU A 220 -5.67 9.34 -2.18
C LEU A 220 -5.89 9.67 -3.67
N ASP A 221 -6.00 10.96 -4.01
CA ASP A 221 -6.10 11.44 -5.40
C ASP A 221 -4.88 11.00 -6.22
N ASP A 222 -3.69 11.24 -5.67
CA ASP A 222 -2.41 10.85 -6.25
C ASP A 222 -2.32 9.34 -6.45
N ALA A 223 -2.72 8.54 -5.45
CA ALA A 223 -2.70 7.09 -5.54
C ALA A 223 -3.68 6.56 -6.60
N LEU A 224 -4.86 7.17 -6.72
CA LEU A 224 -5.83 6.82 -7.77
C LEU A 224 -5.31 7.15 -9.16
N ALA A 225 -4.62 8.29 -9.33
CA ALA A 225 -3.97 8.65 -10.58
C ALA A 225 -2.85 7.66 -10.95
N SER A 226 -2.02 7.26 -9.97
CA SER A 226 -0.98 6.24 -10.17
C SER A 226 -1.54 4.86 -10.50
N LEU A 227 -2.66 4.44 -9.88
CA LEU A 227 -3.35 3.20 -10.25
C LEU A 227 -3.90 3.23 -11.67
N GLN A 228 -4.43 4.37 -12.11
CA GLN A 228 -4.92 4.54 -13.47
C GLN A 228 -3.78 4.46 -14.49
N ALA A 229 -2.65 5.11 -14.21
CA ALA A 229 -1.45 5.04 -15.06
C ALA A 229 -0.90 3.62 -15.15
N LEU A 230 -0.75 2.94 -14.01
CA LEU A 230 -0.35 1.54 -13.96
C LEU A 230 -1.32 0.65 -14.74
N GLY A 231 -2.64 0.82 -14.56
CA GLY A 231 -3.66 0.09 -15.31
C GLY A 231 -3.48 0.23 -16.83
N ALA A 232 -3.28 1.45 -17.33
CA ALA A 232 -3.03 1.70 -18.75
C ALA A 232 -1.72 1.08 -19.25
N THR A 233 -0.69 0.98 -18.41
CA THR A 233 0.54 0.24 -18.72
C THR A 233 0.28 -1.26 -18.81
N LEU A 234 -0.48 -1.82 -17.86
CA LEU A 234 -0.82 -3.26 -17.88
C LEU A 234 -1.68 -3.62 -19.09
N ASP A 235 -2.68 -2.80 -19.45
CA ASP A 235 -3.54 -3.05 -20.62
C ASP A 235 -2.73 -3.18 -21.92
N ARG A 236 -1.68 -2.35 -22.08
CA ARG A 236 -0.77 -2.43 -23.23
C ARG A 236 0.04 -3.72 -23.27
N HIS A 237 0.49 -4.20 -22.12
CA HIS A 237 1.37 -5.35 -22.02
C HIS A 237 0.64 -6.71 -21.99
N PHE A 238 -0.58 -6.74 -21.44
CA PHE A 238 -1.41 -7.94 -21.37
C PHE A 238 -2.38 -8.07 -22.56
N ALA A 239 -2.29 -7.19 -23.56
CA ALA A 239 -3.09 -7.23 -24.78
C ALA A 239 -4.61 -7.37 -24.53
N GLY A 240 -5.11 -6.75 -23.46
CA GLY A 240 -6.54 -6.77 -23.09
C GLY A 240 -6.94 -7.79 -22.01
N ASP A 241 -6.03 -8.66 -21.55
CA ASP A 241 -6.28 -9.60 -20.43
C ASP A 241 -5.53 -9.17 -19.16
N ALA A 242 -5.52 -7.86 -18.87
CA ALA A 242 -4.77 -7.31 -17.76
C ALA A 242 -5.39 -7.70 -16.41
N PRO A 243 -4.56 -8.01 -15.39
CA PRO A 243 -5.05 -8.27 -14.04
C PRO A 243 -5.72 -7.02 -13.46
N SER A 244 -6.90 -7.20 -12.86
CA SER A 244 -7.66 -6.09 -12.29
C SER A 244 -6.98 -5.46 -11.08
N LEU A 245 -7.00 -4.12 -11.01
CA LEU A 245 -6.65 -3.30 -9.84
C LEU A 245 -7.89 -2.63 -9.21
N ALA A 246 -9.09 -3.06 -9.61
CA ALA A 246 -10.34 -2.36 -9.31
C ALA A 246 -10.73 -2.39 -7.82
N LYS A 247 -10.36 -3.43 -7.06
CA LYS A 247 -10.72 -3.53 -5.64
C LYS A 247 -9.92 -2.54 -4.80
N LEU A 248 -8.62 -2.41 -5.09
CA LEU A 248 -7.79 -1.39 -4.46
C LEU A 248 -8.30 0.02 -4.82
N ALA A 249 -8.57 0.28 -6.11
CA ALA A 249 -9.13 1.56 -6.54
C ALA A 249 -10.48 1.87 -5.89
N ALA A 250 -11.37 0.88 -5.74
CA ALA A 250 -12.65 1.04 -5.07
C ALA A 250 -12.49 1.41 -3.59
N LEU A 251 -11.59 0.74 -2.86
CA LEU A 251 -11.28 1.06 -1.47
C LEU A 251 -10.78 2.50 -1.32
N LEU A 252 -9.82 2.93 -2.17
CA LEU A 252 -9.30 4.29 -2.11
C LEU A 252 -10.37 5.34 -2.41
N ARG A 253 -11.28 5.08 -3.37
CA ARG A 253 -12.43 5.96 -3.65
C ARG A 253 -13.40 6.05 -2.49
N GLN A 254 -13.64 4.96 -1.75
CA GLN A 254 -14.50 4.97 -0.57
C GLN A 254 -13.89 5.83 0.54
N MET A 255 -12.58 5.69 0.79
CA MET A 255 -11.84 6.55 1.73
C MET A 255 -11.92 8.03 1.28
N GLN A 256 -11.66 8.29 -0.01
CA GLN A 256 -11.72 9.61 -0.61
C GLN A 256 -13.11 10.26 -0.45
N ALA A 257 -14.19 9.50 -0.68
CA ALA A 257 -15.55 9.98 -0.53
C ALA A 257 -15.89 10.33 0.94
N LEU A 258 -15.40 9.54 1.90
CA LEU A 258 -15.57 9.81 3.33
C LEU A 258 -14.90 11.13 3.74
N LEU A 259 -13.64 11.34 3.34
CA LEU A 259 -12.90 12.55 3.67
C LEU A 259 -13.49 13.78 2.95
N ALA A 260 -13.86 13.62 1.67
CA ALA A 260 -14.52 14.65 0.87
C ALA A 260 -15.82 15.14 1.50
N ALA A 261 -16.67 14.22 1.98
CA ALA A 261 -17.92 14.58 2.63
C ALA A 261 -17.71 15.43 3.89
N GLU A 262 -16.72 15.08 4.72
CA GLU A 262 -16.35 15.85 5.91
C GLU A 262 -15.77 17.23 5.53
N LEU A 263 -14.89 17.30 4.54
CA LEU A 263 -14.31 18.57 4.07
C LEU A 263 -15.36 19.51 3.48
N LEU A 264 -16.34 18.99 2.74
CA LEU A 264 -17.49 19.75 2.23
C LEU A 264 -18.36 20.27 3.37
N ALA A 265 -18.63 19.44 4.39
CA ALA A 265 -19.40 19.86 5.57
C ALA A 265 -18.74 21.02 6.33
N ARG A 266 -17.40 21.13 6.25
CA ARG A 266 -16.61 22.23 6.84
C ARG A 266 -16.49 23.47 5.94
N GLY A 267 -16.92 23.40 4.68
CA GLY A 267 -16.64 24.44 3.69
C GLY A 267 -15.15 24.56 3.30
N ALA A 268 -14.33 23.55 3.65
CA ALA A 268 -12.91 23.50 3.34
C ALA A 268 -12.62 22.96 1.93
N MET A 269 -13.66 22.50 1.22
CA MET A 269 -13.62 22.07 -0.17
C MET A 269 -14.86 22.61 -0.90
N GLN A 270 -14.72 22.97 -2.16
CA GLN A 270 -15.85 23.36 -3.02
C GLN A 270 -16.37 22.13 -3.78
N LYS A 271 -17.67 22.14 -4.13
CA LYS A 271 -18.31 21.07 -4.91
C LYS A 271 -17.74 20.96 -6.32
#